data_AF-A0A3Q8W998-F1
#
_entry.id   AF-A0A3Q8W998-F1
#
_cell.length_a   1.000
_cell.length_b   1.000
_cell.length_c   1.000
_cell.angle_alpha   90.00
_cell.angle_beta   90.00
_cell.angle_gamma   90.00
#
_symmetry.space_group_name_H-M   'P 1'
#
loop_
_entity.id
_entity.type
_entity.pdbx_description
1 polymer ?
#
loop_
_entity_poly.entity_id
_entity_poly.type
_entity_poly.pdbx_seq_one_letter_code
_entity_poly.pdbx_strand_id
1 'polypeptide(L)' 'MTATPFSRADAERRLGPAAVAAVRALVDAAPPLRGETRMQLQAVFASAPKPVPVPREQLAA' A
#
# COMPACT_ATOMS: atom_id res chain seq x y z
N MET A 1 15.90 -7.00 13.96
CA MET A 1 14.89 -7.96 13.44
C MET A 1 14.51 -7.52 12.04
N THR A 2 14.74 -8.35 11.03
CA THR A 2 14.50 -8.01 9.61
C THR A 2 13.01 -7.97 9.30
N ALA A 3 12.51 -6.86 8.77
CA ALA A 3 11.12 -6.74 8.34
C ALA A 3 10.84 -7.78 7.24
N THR A 4 9.79 -8.60 7.40
CA THR A 4 9.34 -9.52 6.34
C THR A 4 9.07 -8.69 5.08
N PRO A 5 9.62 -9.07 3.92
CA PRO A 5 9.35 -8.35 2.68
C PRO A 5 7.85 -8.35 2.40
N PHE A 6 7.35 -7.24 1.84
CA PHE A 6 5.94 -7.13 1.46
C PHE A 6 5.57 -8.27 0.49
N SER A 7 4.52 -9.03 0.85
CA SER A 7 3.93 -10.07 0.02
C SER A 7 2.49 -9.68 -0.30
N ARG A 8 2.18 -9.56 -1.59
CA ARG A 8 0.82 -9.26 -2.06
C ARG A 8 -0.17 -10.33 -1.59
N ALA A 9 0.20 -11.60 -1.66
CA ALA A 9 -0.65 -12.70 -1.23
C ALA A 9 -0.98 -12.63 0.27
N ASP A 10 0.00 -12.24 1.10
CA ASP A 10 -0.23 -12.09 2.55
C ASP A 10 -1.10 -10.87 2.86
N ALA A 11 -0.90 -9.77 2.14
CA ALA A 11 -1.74 -8.59 2.27
C ALA A 11 -3.19 -8.88 1.86
N GLU A 12 -3.42 -9.55 0.73
CA GLU A 12 -4.76 -9.93 0.27
C GLU A 12 -5.44 -10.91 1.24
N ARG A 13 -4.70 -11.87 1.80
CA ARG A 13 -5.23 -12.75 2.86
C ARG A 13 -5.65 -11.99 4.11
N ARG A 14 -4.88 -10.99 4.54
CA ARG A 14 -5.19 -10.17 5.72
C ARG A 14 -6.36 -9.22 5.49
N LEU A 15 -6.48 -8.66 4.29
CA LEU A 15 -7.57 -7.76 3.90
C LEU A 15 -8.90 -8.51 3.69
N GLY A 16 -8.83 -9.75 3.20
CA GLY A 16 -9.99 -10.57 2.89
C GLY A 16 -10.60 -10.25 1.51
N PRO A 17 -11.36 -11.20 0.95
CA PRO A 17 -11.80 -11.16 -0.44
C PRO A 17 -12.76 -9.99 -0.73
N ALA A 18 -13.63 -9.62 0.22
CA ALA A 18 -14.59 -8.53 0.04
C ALA A 18 -13.89 -7.16 -0.10
N ALA A 19 -12.91 -6.88 0.76
CA ALA A 19 -12.15 -5.64 0.69
C ALA A 19 -11.32 -5.55 -0.60
N VAL A 20 -10.68 -6.66 -1.00
CA VAL A 20 -9.93 -6.73 -2.26
C VAL A 20 -10.84 -6.49 -3.47
N ALA A 21 -12.03 -7.09 -3.48
CA ALA A 21 -13.01 -6.90 -4.55
C ALA A 21 -13.49 -5.43 -4.62
N ALA A 22 -13.79 -4.82 -3.48
CA ALA A 22 -14.21 -3.41 -3.43
C ALA A 22 -13.12 -2.46 -3.95
N VAL A 23 -11.87 -2.66 -3.55
CA VAL A 23 -10.74 -1.86 -4.03
C VAL A 23 -10.54 -2.04 -5.54
N ARG A 24 -10.64 -3.26 -6.05
CA ARG A 24 -10.54 -3.53 -7.51
C ARG A 24 -11.63 -2.80 -8.27
N ALA A 25 -12.88 -2.88 -7.83
CA ALA A 25 -13.99 -2.17 -8.46
C ALA A 25 -13.78 -0.65 -8.50
N LEU A 26 -13.23 -0.06 -7.43
CA LEU A 26 -12.90 1.37 -7.39
C LEU A 26 -11.78 1.74 -8.37
N VAL A 27 -10.75 0.90 -8.49
CA VAL A 27 -9.65 1.12 -9.44
C VAL A 27 -10.13 1.00 -10.88
N ASP A 28 -10.98 0.01 -11.17
CA ASP A 28 -11.53 -0.22 -12.51
C ASP A 28 -12.48 0.92 -12.93
N ALA A 29 -13.20 1.53 -11.98
CA ALA A 29 -14.06 2.68 -12.22
C ALA A 29 -13.30 4.01 -12.33
N ALA A 30 -12.05 4.08 -11.87
CA ALA A 30 -11.27 5.30 -11.87
C ALA A 30 -10.73 5.64 -13.27
N PRO A 31 -10.70 6.92 -13.67
CA PRO A 31 -10.03 7.32 -14.90
C PRO A 31 -8.52 7.04 -14.84
N PRO A 32 -7.87 6.73 -15.97
CA PRO A 32 -6.44 6.47 -15.99
C PRO A 32 -5.66 7.72 -15.56
N LEU A 33 -4.57 7.49 -14.82
CA LEU A 33 -3.66 8.57 -14.42
C LEU A 33 -2.97 9.17 -15.65
N ARG A 34 -2.96 10.51 -15.72
CA ARG A 34 -2.14 11.22 -16.70
C ARG A 34 -0.66 11.00 -16.42
N GLY A 35 0.18 11.05 -17.46
CA GLY A 35 1.63 10.82 -17.34
C GLY A 35 2.29 11.72 -16.31
N GLU A 36 1.95 13.01 -16.29
CA GLU A 36 2.44 13.99 -15.32
C GLU A 36 2.07 13.63 -13.88
N THR A 37 0.80 13.32 -13.61
CA THR A 37 0.33 12.90 -12.29
C THR A 37 1.03 11.64 -11.81
N ARG A 38 1.26 10.68 -12.71
CA ARG A 38 1.99 9.45 -12.40
C ARG A 38 3.44 9.75 -11.99
N MET A 39 4.13 10.62 -12.71
CA MET A 39 5.50 11.03 -12.35
C MET A 39 5.56 11.73 -11.00
N GLN A 40 4.60 12.63 -10.74
CA GLN A 40 4.54 13.34 -9.46
C GLN A 40 4.33 12.38 -8.29
N LEU A 41 3.41 11.40 -8.43
CA LEU A 41 3.20 10.37 -7.42
C LEU A 41 4.47 9.54 -7.19
N GLN A 42 5.16 9.13 -8.26
CA GLN A 42 6.43 8.40 -8.14
C GLN A 42 7.49 9.21 -7.39
N ALA A 43 7.62 10.50 -7.68
CA ALA A 43 8.56 11.38 -6.99
C ALA A 43 8.24 11.50 -5.49
N VAL A 44 6.96 11.68 -5.14
CA VAL A 44 6.51 11.75 -3.74
C VAL A 44 6.88 10.46 -3.00
N PHE A 45 6.54 9.29 -3.54
CA PHE A 45 6.85 8.02 -2.89
C PHE A 45 8.35 7.73 -2.82
N ALA A 46 9.14 8.16 -3.82
CA ALA A 46 10.59 8.02 -3.80
C ALA A 46 11.26 8.89 -2.73
N SER A 47 10.68 10.07 -2.46
CA SER A 47 11.15 10.99 -1.40
C SER A 47 10.69 10.60 0.01
N ALA A 48 9.75 9.67 0.13
CA ALA A 48 9.20 9.31 1.43
C ALA A 48 10.28 8.65 2.31
N PRO A 49 10.44 9.09 3.57
CA PRO A 49 11.36 8.46 4.49
C PRO A 49 10.97 6.98 4.66
N LYS A 50 11.97 6.10 4.74
CA LYS A 50 11.72 4.67 4.93
C LYS A 50 10.91 4.48 6.23
N PRO A 51 9.84 3.66 6.21
CA PRO A 51 9.09 3.38 7.41
C PRO A 51 10.04 2.86 8.50
N VAL A 52 10.06 3.54 9.64
CA VAL A 52 10.76 3.04 10.82
C VAL A 52 9.91 1.89 11.36
N PRO A 53 10.47 0.68 11.54
CA PRO A 53 9.71 -0.43 12.10
C PRO A 53 9.29 -0.07 13.53
N VAL A 54 7.98 0.14 13.74
CA VAL A 54 7.40 0.32 15.08
C VAL A 54 7.31 -1.04 15.78
N PRO A 55 7.92 -1.20 16.97
CA PRO A 55 7.78 -2.43 17.76
C PRO A 55 6.31 -2.72 18.05
N ARG A 56 5.87 -3.97 17.88
CA ARG A 56 4.47 -4.37 18.09
C ARG A 56 3.96 -4.10 19.50
N GLU A 57 4.86 -4.12 20.47
CA GLU A 57 4.61 -3.75 21.86
C GLU A 57 4.24 -2.27 22.07
N GLN A 58 4.51 -1.37 21.12
CA GLN A 58 4.08 0.03 21.16
C GLN A 58 2.75 0.30 20.42
N LEU A 59 2.20 -0.69 19.71
CA LEU A 59 0.93 -0.57 18.97
C LEU A 59 -0.29 -0.99 19.80
N ALA A 60 -0.10 -1.41 21.05
CA ALA A 60 -1.14 -1.91 21.96
C ALA A 60 -1.54 -0.92 23.08
N ALA A 61 -1.17 0.36 22.94
CA ALA A 61 -1.58 1.45 23.84
C ALA A 61 -2.84 2.17 23.33
#